data_AF-A0A939PCT1-F1
#
_entry.id   AF-A0A939PCT1-F1
#
_cell.length_a   1.000
_cell.length_b   1.000
_cell.length_c   1.000
_cell.angle_alpha   90.00
_cell.angle_beta   90.00
_cell.angle_gamma   90.00
#
_symmetry.space_group_name_H-M   'P 1'
#
loop_
_entity.id
_entity.type
_entity.pdbx_description
1 polymer ?
#
loop_
_entity_poly.entity_id
_entity_poly.type
_entity_poly.pdbx_seq_one_letter_code
_entity_poly.pdbx_strand_id
1 'polypeptide(L)'
;MRTVARCGPKTADPTTDPTAKDGTGRDKGRTEGDKGLPEPEYGYESPRERDSVGDVPLAETVLTDQLAIEIARLGIVGESSDVGTLHRVTELASRAVPGCAGASSVRWALPTGDDERPEPLASAASHPDLAELTDLQLRRGHGPIYDVVRERRAVRSADVLAEARWAETTADMLRRGVRCFTTTPHHNPPVLVTLTLYGVMPRSLAPEQTALAALLVAQGSAAVSNSLQYDNVQRTAVQLQEAVESRAVVDQAKGILMHALGCDADEAFAEMRRISQTRHVKLTALAQRIVGDQGLS
;
A
#
# COMPACT_ATOMS: atom_id res chain seq x y z
N MET A 1 -65.84 -0.86 -8.47
CA MET A 1 -66.10 -2.15 -9.16
C MET A 1 -64.91 -3.07 -8.86
N ARG A 2 -65.05 -4.32 -8.38
CA ARG A 2 -65.66 -5.53 -9.02
C ARG A 2 -64.92 -5.88 -10.33
N THR A 3 -64.36 -7.09 -10.58
CA THR A 3 -64.42 -8.42 -9.90
C THR A 3 -63.22 -9.29 -10.38
N VAL A 4 -62.42 -9.94 -9.50
CA VAL A 4 -62.33 -11.40 -9.18
C VAL A 4 -62.37 -12.41 -10.36
N ALA A 5 -61.43 -13.37 -10.47
CA ALA A 5 -61.59 -14.86 -10.33
C ALA A 5 -60.66 -15.57 -11.37
N ARG A 6 -60.22 -16.85 -11.35
CA ARG A 6 -60.00 -18.02 -10.42
C ARG A 6 -58.89 -18.87 -11.11
N CYS A 7 -58.00 -19.68 -10.51
CA CYS A 7 -57.98 -20.64 -9.37
C CYS A 7 -58.33 -22.12 -9.69
N GLY A 8 -57.29 -22.92 -10.03
CA GLY A 8 -57.10 -24.37 -9.75
C GLY A 8 -57.88 -25.43 -10.58
N PRO A 9 -57.71 -26.75 -10.31
CA PRO A 9 -56.66 -27.44 -9.50
C PRO A 9 -56.24 -28.90 -9.93
N LYS A 10 -55.24 -29.50 -9.23
CA LYS A 10 -55.01 -30.98 -8.97
C LYS A 10 -54.62 -31.92 -10.16
N THR A 11 -54.01 -33.12 -10.06
CA THR A 11 -53.59 -34.12 -9.00
C THR A 11 -52.46 -35.02 -9.58
N ALA A 12 -51.38 -35.39 -8.88
CA ALA A 12 -51.12 -36.59 -8.03
C ALA A 12 -50.73 -37.94 -8.73
N ASP A 13 -49.70 -38.58 -8.16
CA ASP A 13 -48.97 -39.89 -8.32
C ASP A 13 -49.82 -41.20 -8.51
N PRO A 14 -49.29 -42.46 -8.61
CA PRO A 14 -47.89 -42.99 -8.70
C PRO A 14 -47.66 -44.25 -9.64
N THR A 15 -46.54 -44.97 -9.41
CA THR A 15 -46.32 -46.47 -9.44
C THR A 15 -45.71 -47.27 -10.62
N THR A 16 -44.77 -48.15 -10.22
CA THR A 16 -44.38 -49.52 -10.71
C THR A 16 -43.48 -49.76 -11.95
N ASP A 17 -42.26 -50.23 -11.66
CA ASP A 17 -41.48 -51.31 -12.32
C ASP A 17 -42.18 -52.69 -12.03
N PRO A 18 -42.12 -53.78 -12.86
CA PRO A 18 -40.96 -54.72 -12.79
C PRO A 18 -40.66 -55.67 -13.99
N THR A 19 -39.45 -56.28 -13.95
CA THR A 19 -39.01 -57.55 -14.61
C THR A 19 -38.73 -57.52 -16.14
N ALA A 20 -37.92 -58.41 -16.75
CA ALA A 20 -37.32 -59.69 -16.31
C ALA A 20 -36.10 -60.15 -17.14
N LYS A 21 -35.18 -60.93 -16.52
CA LYS A 21 -34.59 -62.20 -17.04
C LYS A 21 -33.67 -62.19 -18.30
N ASP A 22 -32.83 -63.20 -18.56
CA ASP A 22 -32.41 -64.42 -17.84
C ASP A 22 -30.99 -64.85 -18.29
N GLY A 23 -30.25 -65.54 -17.40
CA GLY A 23 -29.33 -66.66 -17.74
C GLY A 23 -27.92 -66.39 -18.29
N THR A 24 -26.94 -67.29 -18.17
CA THR A 24 -26.89 -68.60 -17.47
C THR A 24 -25.44 -69.13 -17.35
N GLY A 25 -25.14 -69.87 -16.27
CA GLY A 25 -24.13 -70.95 -16.20
C GLY A 25 -23.09 -70.77 -15.09
N ARG A 26 -23.12 -71.53 -13.98
CA ARG A 26 -22.62 -72.93 -13.76
C ARG A 26 -21.11 -73.11 -14.04
N ASP A 27 -20.33 -73.82 -13.21
CA ASP A 27 -20.69 -74.86 -12.22
C ASP A 27 -19.66 -75.03 -11.06
N LYS A 28 -20.18 -75.48 -9.91
CA LYS A 28 -19.59 -76.26 -8.79
C LYS A 28 -18.06 -76.34 -8.51
N GLY A 29 -17.73 -76.25 -7.21
CA GLY A 29 -16.56 -76.88 -6.59
C GLY A 29 -16.55 -76.73 -5.06
N ARG A 30 -16.98 -77.75 -4.30
CA ARG A 30 -17.15 -77.73 -2.83
C ARG A 30 -16.09 -78.59 -2.14
N THR A 31 -15.49 -78.07 -1.06
CA THR A 31 -15.04 -78.86 0.12
C THR A 31 -14.98 -77.98 1.37
N GLU A 32 -15.27 -78.58 2.53
CA GLU A 32 -15.38 -77.94 3.84
C GLU A 32 -14.05 -77.94 4.62
N GLY A 33 -13.90 -77.06 5.61
CA GLY A 33 -12.71 -77.02 6.49
C GLY A 33 -12.75 -75.92 7.55
N ASP A 34 -13.54 -76.14 8.61
CA ASP A 34 -13.64 -75.25 9.79
C ASP A 34 -12.32 -75.16 10.59
N LYS A 35 -11.78 -73.94 10.77
CA LYS A 35 -11.36 -73.34 12.08
C LYS A 35 -10.47 -72.12 11.94
N GLY A 36 -10.72 -71.13 12.80
CA GLY A 36 -9.77 -70.07 13.16
C GLY A 36 -10.13 -68.69 12.63
N LEU A 37 -10.64 -67.84 13.52
CA LEU A 37 -10.56 -66.39 13.39
C LEU A 37 -9.30 -65.91 14.11
N PRO A 38 -8.29 -65.41 13.37
CA PRO A 38 -7.36 -64.41 13.89
C PRO A 38 -7.65 -63.03 13.29
N GLU A 39 -7.03 -62.03 13.91
CA GLU A 39 -7.28 -60.59 13.80
C GLU A 39 -7.07 -60.00 12.38
N PRO A 40 -7.65 -58.83 12.07
CA PRO A 40 -7.31 -58.10 10.85
C PRO A 40 -5.84 -57.69 10.88
N GLU A 41 -5.06 -58.13 9.88
CA GLU A 41 -3.70 -57.63 9.66
C GLU A 41 -3.75 -56.11 9.43
N TYR A 42 -3.30 -55.35 10.44
CA TYR A 42 -2.92 -53.96 10.26
C TYR A 42 -1.65 -53.92 9.41
N GLY A 43 -1.84 -53.95 8.09
CA GLY A 43 -0.81 -53.62 7.11
C GLY A 43 -0.32 -52.20 7.36
N TYR A 44 0.83 -52.07 8.01
CA TYR A 44 1.51 -50.80 8.22
C TYR A 44 2.15 -50.37 6.89
N GLU A 45 1.35 -49.82 5.98
CA GLU A 45 1.88 -49.19 4.76
C GLU A 45 2.75 -48.00 5.18
N SER A 46 4.06 -48.14 5.00
CA SER A 46 5.02 -47.06 5.20
C SER A 46 4.61 -45.84 4.36
N PRO A 47 4.59 -44.61 4.92
CA PRO A 47 4.27 -43.41 4.17
C PRO A 47 5.19 -43.28 2.94
N ARG A 48 4.61 -43.44 1.75
CA ARG A 48 5.28 -43.10 0.48
C ARG A 48 5.72 -41.63 0.54
N GLU A 49 6.89 -41.37 -0.03
CA GLU A 49 7.67 -40.17 0.25
C GLU A 49 6.93 -38.87 -0.09
N ARG A 50 7.17 -37.85 0.73
CA ARG A 50 6.56 -36.53 0.63
C ARG A 50 7.14 -35.76 -0.55
N ASP A 51 6.27 -34.95 -1.14
CA ASP A 51 6.59 -33.63 -1.69
C ASP A 51 7.87 -33.55 -2.52
N SER A 52 7.83 -34.16 -3.71
CA SER A 52 8.56 -33.62 -4.84
C SER A 52 7.99 -32.23 -5.16
N VAL A 53 8.54 -31.22 -4.48
CA VAL A 53 8.38 -29.81 -4.85
C VAL A 53 8.80 -29.69 -6.31
N GLY A 54 7.81 -29.56 -7.19
CA GLY A 54 8.04 -29.35 -8.60
C GLY A 54 8.87 -28.09 -8.76
N ASP A 55 10.03 -28.22 -9.40
CA ASP A 55 10.98 -27.14 -9.66
C ASP A 55 10.26 -26.06 -10.48
N VAL A 56 9.77 -25.03 -9.79
CA VAL A 56 9.22 -23.83 -10.43
C VAL A 56 10.44 -23.04 -10.89
N PRO A 57 10.66 -22.86 -12.21
CA PRO A 57 11.75 -22.04 -12.66
C PRO A 57 11.52 -20.62 -12.13
N LEU A 58 12.30 -20.24 -11.13
CA LEU A 58 12.48 -18.85 -10.75
C LEU A 58 13.03 -18.16 -12.00
N ALA A 59 12.18 -17.43 -12.72
CA ALA A 59 12.66 -16.63 -13.83
C ALA A 59 13.74 -15.71 -13.27
N GLU A 60 14.97 -15.86 -13.78
CA GLU A 60 16.13 -15.13 -13.28
C GLU A 60 15.90 -13.63 -13.42
N THR A 61 15.36 -13.04 -12.37
CA THR A 61 15.30 -11.59 -12.21
C THR A 61 16.71 -11.21 -11.77
N VAL A 62 17.64 -11.18 -12.74
CA VAL A 62 19.08 -10.99 -12.50
C VAL A 62 19.28 -9.63 -11.84
N LEU A 63 19.38 -9.65 -10.51
CA LEU A 63 19.62 -8.46 -9.70
C LEU A 63 21.09 -8.09 -9.88
N THR A 64 21.38 -7.29 -10.91
CA THR A 64 22.74 -6.82 -11.18
C THR A 64 23.26 -5.95 -10.04
N ASP A 65 24.57 -5.93 -9.81
CA ASP A 65 25.19 -5.07 -8.78
C ASP A 65 24.79 -3.59 -8.94
N GLN A 66 24.69 -3.11 -10.18
CA GLN A 66 24.21 -1.76 -10.45
C GLN A 66 22.75 -1.56 -10.04
N LEU A 67 21.86 -2.50 -10.37
CA LEU A 67 20.45 -2.44 -9.94
C LEU A 67 20.33 -2.50 -8.41
N ALA A 68 21.12 -3.34 -7.75
CA ALA A 68 21.18 -3.41 -6.29
C ALA A 68 21.63 -2.07 -5.67
N ILE A 69 22.63 -1.40 -6.26
CA ILE A 69 23.07 -0.05 -5.84
C ILE A 69 21.98 1.00 -6.08
N GLU A 70 21.28 0.96 -7.23
CA GLU A 70 20.19 1.90 -7.53
C GLU A 70 18.99 1.70 -6.59
N ILE A 71 18.65 0.44 -6.24
CA ILE A 71 17.64 0.11 -5.23
C ILE A 71 18.09 0.60 -3.84
N ALA A 72 19.32 0.33 -3.42
CA ALA A 72 19.84 0.78 -2.13
C ALA A 72 19.83 2.32 -2.00
N ARG A 73 20.10 3.04 -3.09
CA ARG A 73 20.00 4.51 -3.17
C ARG A 73 18.59 5.06 -2.99
N LEU A 74 17.54 4.26 -3.21
CA LEU A 74 16.17 4.69 -2.87
C LEU A 74 16.03 4.90 -1.36
N GLY A 75 16.61 4.00 -0.55
CA GLY A 75 16.53 4.05 0.92
C GLY A 75 17.40 5.13 1.58
N ILE A 76 18.28 5.82 0.84
CA ILE A 76 19.13 6.88 1.38
C ILE A 76 18.32 8.17 1.52
N VAL A 77 18.12 8.59 2.76
CA VAL A 77 17.45 9.85 3.13
C VAL A 77 18.34 11.04 2.78
N GLY A 78 18.18 11.56 1.56
CA GLY A 78 18.59 12.92 1.20
C GLY A 78 17.42 13.91 1.29
N GLU A 79 17.60 15.13 0.78
CA GLU A 79 16.57 16.20 0.67
C GLU A 79 15.48 15.88 -0.39
N SER A 80 14.98 14.64 -0.40
CA SER A 80 14.12 14.11 -1.45
C SER A 80 12.68 14.07 -0.98
N SER A 81 11.86 14.99 -1.47
CA SER A 81 10.41 15.01 -1.20
C SER A 81 9.75 13.68 -1.60
N ASP A 82 8.56 13.40 -1.02
CA ASP A 82 7.71 12.26 -1.39
C ASP A 82 7.64 12.04 -2.91
N VAL A 83 7.36 13.12 -3.66
CA VAL A 83 7.23 13.11 -5.13
C VAL A 83 8.56 12.72 -5.80
N GLY A 84 9.68 13.26 -5.33
CA GLY A 84 11.01 12.94 -5.85
C GLY A 84 11.38 11.46 -5.62
N THR A 85 11.03 10.93 -4.44
CA THR A 85 11.23 9.52 -4.10
C THR A 85 10.33 8.60 -4.94
N LEU A 86 9.04 8.91 -5.05
CA LEU A 86 8.11 8.19 -5.93
C LEU A 86 8.59 8.20 -7.39
N HIS A 87 9.07 9.33 -7.90
CA HIS A 87 9.59 9.44 -9.27
C HIS A 87 10.80 8.52 -9.49
N ARG A 88 11.79 8.49 -8.58
CA ARG A 88 12.93 7.56 -8.68
C ARG A 88 12.52 6.09 -8.68
N VAL A 89 11.58 5.70 -7.82
CA VAL A 89 11.03 4.33 -7.77
C VAL A 89 10.36 3.96 -9.10
N THR A 90 9.59 4.91 -9.64
CA THR A 90 8.85 4.75 -10.90
C THR A 90 9.80 4.63 -12.10
N GLU A 91 10.79 5.52 -12.19
CA GLU A 91 11.85 5.48 -13.19
C GLU A 91 12.68 4.20 -13.12
N LEU A 92 13.01 3.72 -11.92
CA LEU A 92 13.73 2.46 -11.76
C LEU A 92 12.85 1.27 -12.19
N ALA A 93 11.58 1.24 -11.81
CA ALA A 93 10.66 0.17 -12.19
C ALA A 93 10.33 0.12 -13.69
N SER A 94 10.30 1.26 -14.36
CA SER A 94 10.10 1.32 -15.82
C SER A 94 11.26 0.71 -16.61
N ARG A 95 12.50 0.83 -16.10
CA ARG A 95 13.74 0.40 -16.77
C ARG A 95 14.24 -0.98 -16.32
N ALA A 96 14.01 -1.35 -15.07
CA ALA A 96 14.56 -2.57 -14.47
C ALA A 96 13.63 -3.80 -14.60
N VAL A 97 12.33 -3.62 -14.80
CA VAL A 97 11.39 -4.74 -14.92
C VAL A 97 11.25 -5.17 -16.39
N PRO A 98 11.60 -6.42 -16.77
CA PRO A 98 11.48 -6.89 -18.14
C PRO A 98 10.04 -6.81 -18.66
N GLY A 99 9.88 -6.38 -19.91
CA GLY A 99 8.55 -6.22 -20.54
C GLY A 99 7.74 -5.02 -20.04
N CYS A 100 8.28 -4.22 -19.12
CA CYS A 100 7.75 -2.91 -18.75
C CYS A 100 8.10 -1.87 -19.83
N ALA A 101 7.12 -1.05 -20.20
CA ALA A 101 7.28 0.09 -21.11
C ALA A 101 7.13 1.44 -20.39
N GLY A 102 6.69 1.42 -19.13
CA GLY A 102 6.52 2.60 -18.30
C GLY A 102 5.81 2.26 -16.99
N ALA A 103 5.90 3.16 -16.02
CA ALA A 103 5.31 2.97 -14.69
C ALA A 103 4.64 4.25 -14.19
N SER A 104 3.76 4.09 -13.19
CA SER A 104 3.32 5.18 -12.32
C SER A 104 3.24 4.70 -10.88
N SER A 105 3.37 5.62 -9.93
CA SER A 105 3.16 5.35 -8.51
C SER A 105 2.31 6.43 -7.85
N VAL A 106 1.58 6.04 -6.82
CA VAL A 106 0.72 6.94 -6.03
C VAL A 106 0.91 6.62 -4.55
N ARG A 107 1.19 7.65 -3.74
CA ARG A 107 1.11 7.58 -2.28
C ARG A 107 -0.30 7.96 -1.85
N TRP A 108 -0.85 7.19 -0.93
CA TRP A 108 -2.19 7.36 -0.40
C TRP A 108 -2.13 7.68 1.10
N ALA A 109 -3.16 8.36 1.60
CA ALA A 109 -3.50 8.30 3.02
C ALA A 109 -3.82 6.84 3.40
N LEU A 110 -3.62 6.47 4.67
CA LEU A 110 -4.18 5.23 5.17
C LEU A 110 -5.69 5.44 5.38
N PRO A 111 -6.57 4.66 4.73
CA PRO A 111 -7.99 4.64 5.07
C PRO A 111 -8.16 4.31 6.55
N THR A 112 -8.96 5.12 7.23
CA THR A 112 -9.28 4.99 8.67
C THR A 112 -10.53 4.12 8.88
N GLY A 113 -11.34 3.90 7.83
CA GLY A 113 -12.46 2.97 7.81
C GLY A 113 -12.74 2.41 6.41
N ASP A 114 -13.55 1.35 6.34
CA ASP A 114 -13.77 0.57 5.11
C ASP A 114 -14.52 1.33 4.00
N ASP A 115 -15.38 2.29 4.37
CA ASP A 115 -16.16 3.13 3.45
C ASP A 115 -15.45 4.45 3.07
N GLU A 116 -14.25 4.72 3.58
CA GLU A 116 -13.51 5.95 3.28
C GLU A 116 -12.90 5.90 1.87
N ARG A 117 -13.24 6.88 1.02
CA ARG A 117 -12.63 6.98 -0.32
C ARG A 117 -11.12 7.20 -0.18
N PRO A 118 -10.26 6.36 -0.80
CA PRO A 118 -8.82 6.55 -0.75
C PRO A 118 -8.38 7.93 -1.22
N GLU A 119 -7.69 8.67 -0.34
CA GLU A 119 -7.13 9.99 -0.64
C GLU A 119 -5.72 9.86 -1.23
N PRO A 120 -5.47 10.32 -2.47
CA PRO A 120 -4.13 10.39 -3.04
C PRO A 120 -3.39 11.61 -2.50
N LEU A 121 -2.17 11.42 -1.99
CA LEU A 121 -1.35 12.46 -1.38
C LEU A 121 -0.18 12.91 -2.27
N ALA A 122 0.33 12.02 -3.12
CA ALA A 122 1.34 12.33 -4.13
C ALA A 122 1.30 11.29 -5.26
N SER A 123 1.70 11.65 -6.47
CA SER A 123 1.85 10.74 -7.60
C SER A 123 3.13 11.02 -8.39
N ALA A 124 3.60 10.02 -9.13
CA ALA A 124 4.67 10.15 -10.11
C ALA A 124 4.43 9.18 -11.28
N ALA A 125 4.94 9.51 -12.46
CA ALA A 125 4.93 8.64 -13.64
C ALA A 125 6.29 8.71 -14.34
N SER A 126 6.63 7.67 -15.11
CA SER A 126 7.83 7.67 -15.98
C SER A 126 7.57 8.25 -17.38
N HIS A 127 6.32 8.63 -17.68
CA HIS A 127 5.94 9.21 -18.96
C HIS A 127 4.73 10.14 -18.80
N PRO A 128 4.65 11.29 -19.52
CA PRO A 128 3.51 12.20 -19.44
C PRO A 128 2.15 11.54 -19.68
N ASP A 129 2.04 10.66 -20.67
CA ASP A 129 0.79 9.94 -20.96
C ASP A 129 0.32 9.06 -19.78
N LEU A 130 1.27 8.51 -19.02
CA LEU A 130 0.99 7.70 -17.83
C LEU A 130 0.65 8.56 -16.62
N ALA A 131 1.19 9.78 -16.53
CA ALA A 131 0.73 10.78 -15.57
C ALA A 131 -0.74 11.14 -15.83
N GLU A 132 -1.08 11.47 -17.08
CA GLU A 132 -2.46 11.82 -17.45
C GLU A 132 -3.45 10.65 -17.23
N LEU A 133 -3.02 9.41 -17.53
CA LEU A 133 -3.78 8.19 -17.22
C LEU A 133 -3.98 7.97 -15.71
N THR A 134 -2.98 8.33 -14.90
CA THR A 134 -3.10 8.28 -13.44
C THR A 134 -4.08 9.35 -12.96
N ASP A 135 -3.93 10.59 -13.41
CA ASP A 135 -4.82 11.70 -13.04
C ASP A 135 -6.27 11.47 -13.47
N LEU A 136 -6.51 10.82 -14.61
CA LEU A 136 -7.86 10.42 -15.05
C LEU A 136 -8.55 9.49 -14.04
N GLN A 137 -7.81 8.52 -13.50
CA GLN A 137 -8.34 7.64 -12.44
C GLN A 137 -8.54 8.42 -11.14
N LEU A 138 -7.58 9.25 -10.72
CA LEU A 138 -7.68 10.06 -9.49
C LEU A 138 -8.90 11.01 -9.52
N ARG A 139 -9.14 11.68 -10.66
CA ARG A 139 -10.33 12.53 -10.87
C ARG A 139 -11.62 11.73 -10.77
N ARG A 140 -11.69 10.56 -11.43
CA ARG A 140 -12.87 9.67 -11.39
C ARG A 140 -13.14 9.07 -10.01
N GLY A 141 -12.09 8.76 -9.24
CA GLY A 141 -12.22 8.13 -7.92
C GLY A 141 -12.43 6.63 -7.94
N HIS A 142 -12.23 5.98 -9.09
CA HIS A 142 -12.36 4.53 -9.27
C HIS A 142 -11.39 4.04 -10.35
N GLY A 143 -11.22 2.72 -10.44
CA GLY A 143 -10.25 2.08 -11.33
C GLY A 143 -9.29 1.16 -10.57
N PRO A 144 -8.37 0.47 -11.26
CA PRO A 144 -7.50 -0.54 -10.67
C PRO A 144 -6.64 0.00 -9.52
N ILE A 145 -6.20 1.27 -9.57
CA ILE A 145 -5.43 1.87 -8.47
C ILE A 145 -6.25 2.03 -7.17
N TYR A 146 -7.57 2.25 -7.28
CA TYR A 146 -8.48 2.37 -6.14
C TYR A 146 -8.84 1.00 -5.56
N ASP A 147 -9.13 0.02 -6.41
CA ASP A 147 -9.43 -1.35 -5.97
C ASP A 147 -8.23 -1.98 -5.25
N VAL A 148 -7.01 -1.74 -5.73
CA VAL A 148 -5.78 -2.19 -5.07
C VAL A 148 -5.61 -1.61 -3.67
N VAL A 149 -5.96 -0.34 -3.46
CA VAL A 149 -5.89 0.30 -2.13
C VAL A 149 -6.96 -0.26 -1.20
N ARG A 150 -8.18 -0.45 -1.70
CA ARG A 150 -9.33 -0.96 -0.94
C ARG A 150 -9.14 -2.43 -0.55
N GLU A 151 -8.73 -3.29 -1.49
CA GLU A 151 -8.56 -4.73 -1.29
C GLU A 151 -7.20 -5.12 -0.70
N ARG A 152 -6.24 -4.19 -0.65
CA ARG A 152 -4.84 -4.41 -0.25
C ARG A 152 -4.15 -5.55 -1.01
N ARG A 153 -4.63 -5.85 -2.23
CA ARG A 153 -4.12 -6.90 -3.12
C ARG A 153 -3.69 -6.31 -4.45
N ALA A 154 -2.68 -6.93 -5.06
CA ALA A 154 -2.28 -6.56 -6.42
C ALA A 154 -3.33 -7.00 -7.44
N VAL A 155 -3.65 -6.13 -8.39
CA VAL A 155 -4.50 -6.44 -9.54
C VAL A 155 -3.69 -6.38 -10.82
N ARG A 156 -4.04 -7.21 -11.81
CA ARG A 156 -3.40 -7.23 -13.11
C ARG A 156 -4.40 -7.44 -14.24
N SER A 157 -4.00 -7.02 -15.43
CA SER A 157 -4.65 -7.40 -16.68
C SER A 157 -3.61 -7.87 -17.70
N ALA A 158 -3.83 -9.08 -18.24
CA ALA A 158 -2.92 -9.73 -19.16
C ALA A 158 -3.07 -9.24 -20.62
N ASP A 159 -4.28 -8.84 -21.01
CA ASP A 159 -4.55 -8.02 -22.18
C ASP A 159 -5.69 -7.03 -21.86
N VAL A 160 -5.41 -5.73 -21.95
CA VAL A 160 -6.36 -4.65 -21.70
C VAL A 160 -7.54 -4.70 -22.70
N LEU A 161 -7.36 -5.27 -23.90
CA LEU A 161 -8.46 -5.50 -24.84
C LEU A 161 -9.51 -6.50 -24.33
N ALA A 162 -9.14 -7.39 -23.41
CA ALA A 162 -10.04 -8.40 -22.83
C ALA A 162 -10.56 -7.99 -21.44
N GLU A 163 -10.25 -6.77 -20.98
CA GLU A 163 -10.52 -6.33 -19.60
C GLU A 163 -11.83 -5.53 -19.50
N ALA A 164 -12.81 -6.14 -18.84
CA ALA A 164 -14.13 -5.56 -18.63
C ALA A 164 -14.32 -4.85 -17.27
N ARG A 165 -13.50 -5.15 -16.25
CA ARG A 165 -13.69 -4.64 -14.88
C ARG A 165 -13.60 -3.11 -14.78
N TRP A 166 -12.79 -2.50 -15.64
CA TRP A 166 -12.49 -1.07 -15.60
C TRP A 166 -12.63 -0.41 -16.97
N ALA A 167 -13.71 -0.69 -17.69
CA ALA A 167 -13.94 -0.33 -19.10
C ALA A 167 -13.51 1.10 -19.51
N GLU A 168 -13.76 2.11 -18.68
CA GLU A 168 -13.32 3.49 -18.97
C GLU A 168 -11.80 3.68 -18.85
N THR A 169 -11.18 3.06 -17.85
CA THR A 169 -9.72 3.10 -17.65
C THR A 169 -9.00 2.27 -18.71
N THR A 170 -9.56 1.13 -19.10
CA THR A 170 -8.99 0.29 -20.16
C THR A 170 -9.08 0.98 -21.52
N ALA A 171 -10.16 1.72 -21.79
CA ALA A 171 -10.23 2.59 -22.97
C ALA A 171 -9.18 3.72 -22.94
N ASP A 172 -8.89 4.32 -21.79
CA ASP A 172 -7.82 5.32 -21.64
C ASP A 172 -6.40 4.75 -21.77
N MET A 173 -6.20 3.51 -21.32
CA MET A 173 -4.97 2.72 -21.50
C MET A 173 -4.73 2.43 -22.99
N LEU A 174 -5.75 1.93 -23.71
CA LEU A 174 -5.66 1.57 -25.12
C LEU A 174 -5.35 2.79 -26.01
N ARG A 175 -5.92 3.95 -25.71
CA ARG A 175 -5.58 5.23 -26.39
C ARG A 175 -4.11 5.61 -26.27
N ARG A 176 -3.40 5.07 -25.29
CA ARG A 176 -1.97 5.33 -24.98
C ARG A 176 -1.09 4.11 -25.28
N GLY A 177 -1.59 3.14 -26.07
CA GLY A 177 -0.84 1.95 -26.48
C GLY A 177 -0.61 0.91 -25.38
N VAL A 178 -1.17 1.08 -24.19
CA VAL A 178 -1.04 0.10 -23.09
C VAL A 178 -1.86 -1.14 -23.43
N ARG A 179 -1.21 -2.31 -23.35
CA ARG A 179 -1.79 -3.63 -23.62
C ARG A 179 -1.79 -4.59 -22.44
N CYS A 180 -0.94 -4.42 -21.43
CA CYS A 180 -1.09 -5.10 -20.15
C CYS A 180 -0.67 -4.18 -19.00
N PHE A 181 -1.13 -4.48 -17.78
CA PHE A 181 -0.66 -3.77 -16.60
C PHE A 181 -0.70 -4.66 -15.34
N THR A 182 0.09 -4.30 -14.35
CA THR A 182 -0.03 -4.79 -12.97
C THR A 182 0.08 -3.63 -12.01
N THR A 183 -0.79 -3.57 -11.00
CA THR A 183 -0.75 -2.56 -9.94
C THR A 183 -0.59 -3.28 -8.61
N THR A 184 0.50 -2.99 -7.90
CA THR A 184 0.90 -3.66 -6.66
C THR A 184 0.90 -2.64 -5.50
N PRO A 185 0.20 -2.93 -4.38
CA PRO A 185 0.28 -2.12 -3.18
C PRO A 185 1.50 -2.50 -2.33
N HIS A 186 2.05 -1.53 -1.60
CA HIS A 186 2.90 -1.79 -0.45
C HIS A 186 2.45 -0.96 0.76
N HIS A 187 2.19 -1.66 1.86
CA HIS A 187 1.70 -1.10 3.10
C HIS A 187 2.79 -1.11 4.15
N ASN A 188 3.26 0.08 4.55
CA ASN A 188 4.28 0.29 5.56
C ASN A 188 3.85 1.49 6.43
N PRO A 189 2.95 1.29 7.43
CA PRO A 189 2.37 2.38 8.21
C PRO A 189 3.39 3.42 8.71
N PRO A 190 3.12 4.74 8.55
CA PRO A 190 1.87 5.37 8.11
C PRO A 190 1.71 5.49 6.59
N VAL A 191 2.52 4.78 5.79
CA VAL A 191 2.58 4.93 4.33
C VAL A 191 1.87 3.79 3.59
N LEU A 192 1.08 4.16 2.58
CA LEU A 192 0.61 3.27 1.52
C LEU A 192 1.08 3.81 0.17
N VAL A 193 1.78 2.98 -0.61
CA VAL A 193 2.14 3.29 -2.00
C VAL A 193 1.59 2.21 -2.92
N THR A 194 1.06 2.59 -4.08
CA THR A 194 0.79 1.68 -5.19
C THR A 194 1.78 1.94 -6.31
N LEU A 195 2.34 0.89 -6.91
CA LEU A 195 3.16 0.95 -8.13
C LEU A 195 2.40 0.23 -9.26
N THR A 196 2.10 0.93 -10.34
CA THR A 196 1.56 0.36 -11.58
C THR A 196 2.67 0.27 -12.62
N LEU A 197 2.82 -0.92 -13.22
CA LEU A 197 3.64 -1.14 -14.39
C LEU A 197 2.75 -1.35 -15.61
N TYR A 198 3.18 -0.82 -16.76
CA TYR A 198 2.46 -0.86 -18.02
C TYR A 198 3.32 -1.52 -19.10
N GLY A 199 2.71 -2.39 -19.90
CA GLY A 199 3.35 -3.04 -21.04
C GLY A 199 2.59 -2.75 -22.33
N VAL A 200 3.31 -2.54 -23.43
CA VAL A 200 2.74 -2.29 -24.77
C VAL A 200 2.41 -3.56 -25.56
N MET A 201 2.74 -4.74 -25.00
CA MET A 201 2.41 -6.05 -25.56
C MET A 201 1.61 -6.87 -24.54
N PRO A 202 0.59 -7.66 -24.96
CA PRO A 202 -0.12 -8.56 -24.06
C PRO A 202 0.84 -9.53 -23.36
N ARG A 203 0.61 -9.77 -22.07
CA ARG A 203 1.38 -10.67 -21.20
C ARG A 203 2.88 -10.34 -21.05
N SER A 204 3.34 -9.14 -21.41
CA SER A 204 4.76 -8.77 -21.20
C SER A 204 5.13 -8.65 -19.72
N LEU A 205 4.15 -8.41 -18.85
CA LEU A 205 4.28 -8.36 -17.38
C LEU A 205 3.82 -9.68 -16.74
N ALA A 206 4.51 -10.78 -17.04
CA ALA A 206 4.23 -12.10 -16.45
C ALA A 206 4.49 -12.09 -14.93
N PRO A 207 3.77 -12.90 -14.11
CA PRO A 207 3.89 -12.87 -12.64
C PRO A 207 5.32 -13.04 -12.11
N GLU A 208 6.10 -13.91 -12.76
CA GLU A 208 7.52 -14.14 -12.46
C GLU A 208 8.37 -12.86 -12.55
N GLN A 209 8.04 -11.95 -13.46
CA GLN A 209 8.72 -10.66 -13.65
C GLN A 209 8.28 -9.59 -12.62
N THR A 210 7.22 -9.84 -11.85
CA THR A 210 6.66 -8.88 -10.90
C THR A 210 7.27 -8.94 -9.49
N ALA A 211 8.15 -9.91 -9.21
CA ALA A 211 8.87 -10.00 -7.93
C ALA A 211 9.74 -8.74 -7.68
N LEU A 212 10.44 -8.26 -8.72
CA LEU A 212 11.19 -7.01 -8.67
C LEU A 212 10.27 -5.80 -8.48
N ALA A 213 9.07 -5.80 -9.07
CA ALA A 213 8.08 -4.74 -8.85
C ALA A 213 7.68 -4.64 -7.37
N ALA A 214 7.45 -5.79 -6.72
CA ALA A 214 7.14 -5.86 -5.29
C ALA A 214 8.29 -5.34 -4.41
N LEU A 215 9.54 -5.68 -4.74
CA LEU A 215 10.74 -5.17 -4.07
C LEU A 215 10.86 -3.63 -4.23
N LEU A 216 10.68 -3.12 -5.44
CA LEU A 216 10.79 -1.69 -5.75
C LEU A 216 9.74 -0.85 -5.03
N VAL A 217 8.47 -1.30 -5.00
CA VAL A 217 7.42 -0.57 -4.25
C VAL A 217 7.65 -0.66 -2.73
N ALA A 218 8.23 -1.75 -2.21
CA ALA A 218 8.61 -1.87 -0.81
C ALA A 218 9.72 -0.87 -0.43
N GLN A 219 10.80 -0.82 -1.21
CA GLN A 219 11.91 0.10 -0.98
C GLN A 219 11.49 1.56 -1.16
N GLY A 220 10.63 1.85 -2.14
CA GLY A 220 10.02 3.16 -2.31
C GLY A 220 9.15 3.60 -1.12
N SER A 221 8.32 2.71 -0.61
CA SER A 221 7.47 2.98 0.56
C SER A 221 8.29 3.16 1.85
N ALA A 222 9.37 2.38 2.03
CA ALA A 222 10.33 2.58 3.11
C ALA A 222 11.04 3.93 3.02
N ALA A 223 11.51 4.32 1.83
CA ALA A 223 12.16 5.61 1.59
C ALA A 223 11.23 6.81 1.88
N VAL A 224 9.97 6.74 1.44
CA VAL A 224 8.94 7.74 1.76
C VAL A 224 8.69 7.79 3.27
N SER A 225 8.55 6.64 3.94
CA SER A 225 8.35 6.59 5.41
C SER A 225 9.52 7.23 6.15
N ASN A 226 10.75 6.94 5.74
CA ASN A 226 11.96 7.54 6.31
C ASN A 226 12.01 9.06 6.08
N SER A 227 11.62 9.55 4.89
CA SER A 227 11.52 10.99 4.61
C SER A 227 10.52 11.69 5.52
N LEU A 228 9.33 11.11 5.70
CA LEU A 228 8.29 11.65 6.59
C LEU A 228 8.74 11.67 8.06
N GLN A 229 9.47 10.65 8.51
CA GLN A 229 10.06 10.61 9.84
C GLN A 229 11.16 11.68 10.01
N TYR A 230 12.04 11.84 9.01
CA TYR A 230 13.11 12.84 9.02
C TYR A 230 12.54 14.27 9.06
N ASP A 231 11.55 14.57 8.22
CA ASP A 231 10.81 15.83 8.22
C ASP A 231 10.21 16.15 9.60
N ASN A 232 9.62 15.15 10.25
CA ASN A 232 9.02 15.32 11.58
C ASN A 232 10.08 15.57 12.66
N VAL A 233 11.20 14.85 12.61
CA VAL A 233 12.35 15.05 13.52
C VAL A 233 12.96 16.43 13.32
N GLN A 234 13.15 16.89 12.07
CA GLN A 234 13.66 18.23 11.77
C GLN A 234 12.72 19.33 12.24
N ARG A 235 11.41 19.22 11.96
CA ARG A 235 10.41 20.19 12.48
C ARG A 235 10.39 20.23 14.01
N THR A 236 10.49 19.07 14.66
CA THR A 236 10.56 18.97 16.13
C THR A 236 11.84 19.58 16.67
N ALA A 237 12.99 19.37 16.01
CA ALA A 237 14.27 19.94 16.39
C ALA A 237 14.27 21.47 16.24
N VAL A 238 13.72 22.00 15.14
CA VAL A 238 13.54 23.45 14.93
C VAL A 238 12.62 24.04 16.00
N GLN A 239 11.46 23.44 16.27
CA GLN A 239 10.54 23.90 17.32
C GLN A 239 11.17 23.85 18.72
N LEU A 240 11.98 22.83 19.01
CA LEU A 240 12.71 22.72 20.28
C LEU A 240 13.83 23.76 20.37
N GLN A 241 14.56 24.02 19.28
CA GLN A 241 15.58 25.07 19.21
C GLN A 241 14.96 26.46 19.39
N GLU A 242 13.89 26.78 18.66
CA GLU A 242 13.11 28.01 18.83
C GLU A 242 12.63 28.16 20.28
N ALA A 243 12.14 27.09 20.91
CA ALA A 243 11.74 27.11 22.32
C ALA A 243 12.92 27.40 23.26
N VAL A 244 14.08 26.76 23.06
CA VAL A 244 15.30 26.96 23.86
C VAL A 244 15.86 28.38 23.70
N GLU A 245 16.00 28.87 22.48
CA GLU A 245 16.45 30.24 22.18
C GLU A 245 15.49 31.27 22.78
N SER A 246 14.18 31.04 22.64
CA SER A 246 13.16 31.93 23.21
C SER A 246 13.23 32.00 24.74
N ARG A 247 13.54 30.88 25.40
CA ARG A 247 13.75 30.83 26.85
C ARG A 247 15.03 31.57 27.26
N ALA A 248 16.13 31.36 26.53
CA ALA A 248 17.39 32.03 26.82
C ALA A 248 17.26 33.56 26.77
N VAL A 249 16.58 34.11 25.77
CA VAL A 249 16.34 35.56 25.65
C VAL A 249 15.39 36.08 26.75
N VAL A 250 14.38 35.29 27.14
CA VAL A 250 13.49 35.63 28.27
C VAL A 250 14.24 35.63 29.60
N ASP A 251 15.11 34.66 29.85
CA ASP A 251 15.94 34.59 31.06
C ASP A 251 16.99 35.72 31.11
N GLN A 252 17.55 36.15 29.97
CA GLN A 252 18.40 37.35 29.87
C GLN A 252 17.63 38.64 30.20
N ALA A 253 16.47 38.87 29.57
CA ALA A 253 15.64 40.04 29.83
C ALA A 253 15.16 40.12 31.29
N LYS A 254 14.86 38.96 31.90
CA LYS A 254 14.53 38.85 33.32
C LYS A 254 15.71 39.30 34.20
N GLY A 255 16.93 38.86 33.90
CA GLY A 255 18.15 39.31 34.59
C GLY A 255 18.41 40.81 34.48
N ILE A 256 18.17 41.40 33.30
CA ILE A 256 18.24 42.86 33.09
C ILE A 256 17.21 43.58 33.98
N LEU A 257 15.97 43.11 34.02
CA LEU A 257 14.92 43.71 34.85
C LEU A 257 15.19 43.57 36.35
N MET A 258 15.68 42.42 36.82
CA MET A 258 16.12 42.24 38.21
C MET A 258 17.16 43.30 38.62
N HIS A 259 18.14 43.56 37.75
CA HIS A 259 19.15 44.59 38.02
C HIS A 259 18.59 46.02 37.95
N ALA A 260 17.76 46.31 36.95
CA ALA A 260 17.21 47.65 36.71
C ALA A 260 16.15 48.08 37.74
N LEU A 261 15.38 47.13 38.29
CA LEU A 261 14.30 47.40 39.25
C LEU A 261 14.66 47.02 40.70
N GLY A 262 15.78 46.30 40.91
CA GLY A 262 16.18 45.80 42.23
C GLY A 262 15.24 44.71 42.79
N CYS A 263 14.55 43.99 41.91
CA CYS A 263 13.55 42.98 42.25
C CYS A 263 14.07 41.54 42.05
N ASP A 264 13.35 40.56 42.59
CA ASP A 264 13.68 39.15 42.39
C ASP A 264 13.24 38.62 41.01
N ALA A 265 13.60 37.35 40.72
CA ALA A 265 13.32 36.73 39.44
C ALA A 265 11.81 36.50 39.17
N ASP A 266 11.01 36.27 40.21
CA ASP A 266 9.57 36.03 40.09
C ASP A 266 8.82 37.36 39.90
N GLU A 267 9.23 38.41 40.60
CA GLU A 267 8.78 39.79 40.42
C GLU A 267 9.09 40.30 39.01
N ALA A 268 10.34 40.15 38.55
CA ALA A 268 10.75 40.53 37.20
C ALA A 268 9.93 39.78 36.12
N PHE A 269 9.70 38.48 36.29
CA PHE A 269 8.93 37.68 35.34
C PHE A 269 7.41 37.97 35.39
N ALA A 270 6.88 38.33 36.56
CA ALA A 270 5.50 38.82 36.69
C ALA A 270 5.33 40.15 35.95
N GLU A 271 6.28 41.07 36.06
CA GLU A 271 6.26 42.36 35.36
C GLU A 271 6.39 42.20 33.84
N MET A 272 7.29 41.33 33.35
CA MET A 272 7.35 40.99 31.93
C MET A 272 6.01 40.44 31.41
N ARG A 273 5.34 39.55 32.16
CA ARG A 273 4.01 39.05 31.80
C ARG A 273 2.95 40.16 31.78
N ARG A 274 2.95 41.05 32.78
CA ARG A 274 2.03 42.20 32.85
C ARG A 274 2.18 43.12 31.65
N ILE A 275 3.42 43.47 31.26
CA ILE A 275 3.71 44.31 30.10
C ILE A 275 3.32 43.61 28.79
N SER A 276 3.66 42.32 28.64
CA SER A 276 3.32 41.49 27.48
C SER A 276 1.80 41.44 27.26
N GLN A 277 1.02 41.21 28.31
CA GLN A 277 -0.45 41.21 28.28
C GLN A 277 -1.02 42.60 27.97
N THR A 278 -0.57 43.64 28.68
CA THR A 278 -1.06 45.02 28.52
C THR A 278 -0.81 45.58 27.12
N ARG A 279 0.29 45.16 26.47
CA ARG A 279 0.67 45.61 25.13
C ARG A 279 0.27 44.63 24.01
N HIS A 280 -0.38 43.50 24.34
CA HIS A 280 -0.71 42.41 23.41
C HIS A 280 0.48 41.93 22.54
N VAL A 281 1.70 41.90 23.11
CA VAL A 281 2.91 41.41 22.44
C VAL A 281 3.36 40.09 23.01
N LYS A 282 3.94 39.20 22.19
CA LYS A 282 4.56 37.95 22.67
C LYS A 282 5.65 38.27 23.69
N LEU A 283 5.69 37.52 24.79
CA LEU A 283 6.65 37.68 25.88
C LEU A 283 8.12 37.65 25.40
N THR A 284 8.40 36.85 24.38
CA THR A 284 9.70 36.69 23.74
C THR A 284 10.10 37.93 22.93
N ALA A 285 9.15 38.55 22.23
CA ALA A 285 9.38 39.81 21.51
C ALA A 285 9.56 41.00 22.49
N LEU A 286 8.90 40.97 23.66
CA LEU A 286 9.19 41.91 24.74
C LEU A 286 10.60 41.71 25.29
N ALA A 287 11.01 40.45 25.52
CA ALA A 287 12.35 40.12 26.01
C ALA A 287 13.45 40.57 25.02
N GLN A 288 13.27 40.32 23.71
CA GLN A 288 14.17 40.81 22.66
C GLN A 288 14.34 42.34 22.69
N ARG A 289 13.27 43.09 22.95
CA ARG A 289 13.34 44.55 23.11
C ARG A 289 14.13 44.95 24.36
N ILE A 290 13.88 44.32 25.50
CA ILE A 290 14.60 44.60 26.76
C ILE A 290 16.11 44.34 26.61
N VAL A 291 16.50 43.25 25.92
CA VAL A 291 17.91 42.95 25.62
C VAL A 291 18.49 43.93 24.59
N GLY A 292 17.74 44.28 23.54
CA GLY A 292 18.17 45.21 22.50
C GLY A 292 18.35 46.65 22.98
N ASP A 293 17.45 47.14 23.84
CA ASP A 293 17.48 48.50 24.40
C ASP A 293 18.67 48.72 25.37
N GLN A 294 19.33 47.64 25.82
CA GLN A 294 20.60 47.68 26.59
C GLN A 294 21.86 47.51 25.71
N GLY A 295 21.72 47.09 24.44
CA GLY A 295 22.83 46.83 23.53
C GLY A 295 23.42 48.08 22.84
N LEU A 296 22.91 49.27 23.17
CA LEU A 296 23.32 50.56 22.60
C LEU A 296 23.55 51.57 23.73
N SER A 297 24.73 51.51 24.34
CA SER A 297 25.25 52.52 25.28
C SER A 297 26.66 52.96 24.90
#